data_AF-A7RSB0-F1
#
_entry.id   AF-A7RSB0-F1
#
_cell.length_a   1.000
_cell.length_b   1.000
_cell.length_c   1.000
_cell.angle_alpha   90.00
_cell.angle_beta   90.00
_cell.angle_gamma   90.00
#
_symmetry.space_group_name_H-M   'P 1'
#
loop_
_entity.id
_entity.type
_entity.pdbx_description
1 polymer ?
#
loop_
_entity_poly.entity_id
_entity_poly.type
_entity_poly.pdbx_seq_one_letter_code
_entity_poly.pdbx_strand_id
1 'polypeptide(L)'
;MAGKNQMCGISGSEGNDAGALTAEQQTKLNQFKIDTRIENERYLRDHPEVSCLLTGFLGSILQERPENVREFAAGYFSDKTLPDRVAVQVNEVKQKLNRAKKQ
;
A
#
# COMPACT_ATOMS: atom_id res chain seq x y z
N MET A 1 61.93 -2.02 2.19
CA MET A 1 61.28 -1.59 0.93
C MET A 1 60.18 -2.61 0.61
N ALA A 2 58.96 -2.42 1.13
CA ALA A 2 57.82 -3.27 0.82
C ALA A 2 56.74 -2.38 0.20
N GLY A 3 56.71 -2.36 -1.13
CA GLY A 3 55.85 -1.46 -1.91
C GLY A 3 54.80 -2.24 -2.68
N LYS A 4 53.54 -1.86 -2.43
CA LYS A 4 52.36 -2.01 -3.30
C LYS A 4 51.84 -3.44 -3.52
N ASN A 5 51.00 -3.88 -2.58
CA ASN A 5 49.95 -4.84 -2.91
C ASN A 5 48.86 -4.07 -3.67
N GLN A 6 48.93 -4.11 -5.01
CA GLN A 6 47.89 -3.58 -5.88
C GLN A 6 46.67 -4.50 -5.75
N MET A 7 45.75 -4.14 -4.88
CA MET A 7 44.42 -4.73 -4.81
C MET A 7 43.79 -4.53 -6.19
N CYS A 8 43.65 -5.60 -6.97
CA CYS A 8 42.92 -5.61 -8.22
C CYS A 8 41.46 -5.32 -7.88
N GLY A 9 41.07 -4.04 -7.93
CA GLY A 9 39.68 -3.64 -7.96
C GLY A 9 39.08 -4.23 -9.23
N ILE A 10 38.28 -5.28 -9.07
CA ILE A 10 37.43 -5.79 -10.13
C ILE A 10 36.34 -4.74 -10.34
N SER A 11 36.67 -3.67 -11.07
CA SER A 11 35.68 -2.77 -11.67
C SER A 11 35.12 -3.47 -12.91
N GLY A 12 34.25 -4.46 -12.69
CA GLY A 12 33.53 -5.17 -13.74
C GLY A 12 32.05 -4.84 -13.65
N SER A 13 31.53 -4.17 -14.68
CA SER A 13 30.10 -3.99 -15.02
C SER A 13 29.24 -3.02 -14.20
N GLU A 14 29.73 -1.86 -13.76
CA GLU A 14 28.82 -0.81 -13.25
C GLU A 14 28.11 -0.01 -14.37
N GLY A 15 28.61 -0.09 -15.61
CA GLY A 15 28.08 0.66 -16.76
C GLY A 15 27.22 -0.14 -17.74
N ASN A 16 26.96 -1.43 -17.49
CA ASN A 16 26.27 -2.29 -18.46
C ASN A 16 25.42 -3.39 -17.78
N ASP A 17 24.88 -3.12 -16.59
CA ASP A 17 23.75 -3.89 -16.09
C ASP A 17 22.53 -3.45 -16.89
N ALA A 18 22.05 -4.31 -17.79
CA ALA A 18 20.95 -4.00 -18.70
C ALA A 18 19.65 -3.59 -17.97
N GLY A 19 19.56 -3.83 -16.65
CA GLY A 19 18.46 -3.38 -15.79
C GLY A 19 18.73 -2.10 -14.98
N ALA A 20 19.95 -1.54 -14.98
CA ALA A 20 20.28 -0.38 -14.18
C ALA A 20 19.76 0.92 -14.80
N LEU A 21 19.01 1.69 -14.00
CA LEU A 21 18.51 2.99 -14.40
C LEU A 21 19.66 4.02 -14.40
N THR A 22 19.67 4.90 -15.40
CA THR A 22 20.53 6.09 -15.36
C THR A 22 20.12 6.99 -14.20
N ALA A 23 21.02 7.87 -13.75
CA ALA A 23 20.71 8.82 -12.66
C ALA A 23 19.50 9.71 -12.97
N GLU A 24 19.31 10.10 -14.23
CA GLU A 24 18.14 10.86 -14.68
C GLU A 24 16.87 10.02 -14.62
N GLN A 25 16.91 8.76 -15.10
CA GLN A 25 15.78 7.83 -15.02
C GLN A 25 15.41 7.53 -13.58
N GLN A 26 16.39 7.36 -12.70
CA GLN A 26 16.17 7.14 -11.27
C GLN A 26 15.50 8.36 -10.62
N THR A 27 15.93 9.57 -10.96
CA THR A 27 15.31 10.81 -10.46
C THR A 27 13.85 10.92 -10.92
N LYS A 28 13.58 10.67 -12.21
CA LYS A 28 12.22 10.66 -12.78
C LYS A 28 11.34 9.61 -12.10
N LEU A 29 11.86 8.40 -11.90
CA LEU A 29 11.14 7.33 -11.22
C LEU A 29 10.83 7.68 -9.76
N ASN A 30 11.76 8.32 -9.07
CA ASN A 30 11.56 8.76 -7.69
C ASN A 30 10.44 9.80 -7.60
N GLN A 31 10.44 10.81 -8.48
CA GLN A 31 9.37 11.81 -8.54
C GLN A 31 8.01 11.15 -8.83
N PHE A 32 7.96 10.28 -9.84
CA PHE A 32 6.74 9.54 -10.16
C PHE A 32 6.21 8.73 -8.97
N LYS A 33 7.09 8.05 -8.22
CA LYS A 33 6.70 7.30 -7.00
C LYS A 33 6.17 8.22 -5.91
N ILE A 34 6.76 9.40 -5.73
CA ILE A 34 6.29 10.39 -4.75
C ILE A 34 4.87 10.85 -5.12
N ASP A 35 4.67 11.25 -6.37
CA ASP A 35 3.37 11.73 -6.86
C ASP A 35 2.31 10.63 -6.73
N THR A 36 2.65 9.40 -7.14
CA THR A 36 1.78 8.22 -6.98
C THR A 36 1.40 7.97 -5.52
N ARG A 37 2.34 8.12 -4.58
CA ARG A 37 2.06 7.92 -3.15
C ARG A 37 1.10 8.98 -2.62
N ILE A 38 1.28 10.24 -3.01
CA ILE A 38 0.38 11.34 -2.64
C ILE A 38 -1.04 11.07 -3.17
N GLU A 39 -1.15 10.61 -4.41
CA GLU A 39 -2.43 10.28 -5.03
C GLU A 39 -3.12 9.10 -4.33
N ASN A 40 -2.38 8.05 -4.00
CA ASN A 40 -2.90 6.91 -3.25
C ASN A 40 -3.42 7.34 -1.87
N GLU A 41 -2.68 8.17 -1.15
CA GLU A 41 -3.12 8.69 0.15
C GLU A 41 -4.37 9.57 0.03
N ARG A 42 -4.44 10.43 -1.01
CA ARG A 42 -5.64 11.23 -1.29
C ARG A 42 -6.84 10.33 -1.57
N TYR A 43 -6.67 9.32 -2.42
CA TYR A 43 -7.71 8.35 -2.72
C TYR A 43 -8.21 7.65 -1.45
N LEU A 44 -7.32 7.10 -0.62
CA LEU A 44 -7.71 6.41 0.62
C LEU A 44 -8.40 7.34 1.62
N ARG A 45 -8.06 8.64 1.62
CA ARG A 45 -8.71 9.64 2.47
C ARG A 45 -10.11 10.00 1.97
N ASP A 46 -10.29 10.09 0.67
CA ASP A 46 -11.55 10.49 0.04
C ASP A 46 -12.54 9.32 -0.10
N HIS A 47 -12.05 8.08 0.00
CA HIS A 47 -12.81 6.83 -0.13
C HIS A 47 -12.89 6.05 1.20
N PRO A 48 -13.68 6.51 2.19
CA PRO A 48 -13.83 5.86 3.49
C PRO A 48 -14.37 4.42 3.40
N GLU A 49 -15.07 4.07 2.31
CA GLU A 49 -15.54 2.72 2.04
C GLU A 49 -14.42 1.67 2.04
N VAL A 50 -13.23 2.02 1.56
CA VAL A 50 -12.08 1.11 1.53
C VAL A 50 -11.64 0.80 2.95
N SER A 51 -11.57 1.82 3.81
CA SER A 51 -11.20 1.66 5.21
C SER A 51 -12.24 0.85 6.00
N CYS A 52 -13.54 1.13 5.80
CA CYS A 52 -14.62 0.36 6.42
C CYS A 52 -14.58 -1.11 6.00
N LEU A 53 -14.38 -1.38 4.71
CA LEU A 53 -14.30 -2.72 4.16
C LEU A 53 -13.12 -3.52 4.76
N LEU A 54 -11.93 -2.93 4.76
CA LEU A 54 -10.73 -3.58 5.30
C LEU A 54 -10.81 -3.80 6.81
N THR A 55 -11.30 -2.81 7.56
CA THR A 55 -11.46 -2.91 9.02
C THR A 55 -12.47 -4.00 9.38
N GLY A 56 -13.59 -4.06 8.67
CA GLY A 56 -14.59 -5.12 8.85
C GLY A 56 -14.01 -6.50 8.58
N PHE A 57 -13.28 -6.66 7.48
CA PHE A 57 -12.66 -7.92 7.11
C PHE A 57 -11.60 -8.39 8.13
N LEU A 58 -10.69 -7.50 8.52
CA LEU A 58 -9.67 -7.80 9.52
C LEU A 58 -10.30 -8.13 10.88
N GLY A 59 -11.35 -7.41 11.29
CA GLY A 59 -12.10 -7.71 12.50
C GLY A 59 -12.68 -9.12 12.47
N SER A 60 -13.30 -9.52 11.36
CA SER A 60 -13.82 -10.87 11.17
C SER A 60 -12.73 -11.94 11.20
N ILE A 61 -11.55 -11.71 10.60
CA ILE A 61 -10.42 -12.64 10.71
C ILE A 61 -9.97 -12.80 12.16
N LEU A 62 -9.81 -11.69 12.89
CA LEU A 62 -9.33 -11.72 14.27
C LEU A 62 -10.32 -12.41 15.22
N GLN A 63 -11.61 -12.29 14.92
CA GLN A 63 -12.69 -12.91 15.68
C GLN A 63 -12.83 -14.41 15.38
N GLU A 64 -12.87 -14.79 14.11
CA GLU A 64 -13.14 -16.18 13.69
C GLU A 64 -11.89 -17.05 13.61
N ARG A 65 -10.70 -16.43 13.49
CA ARG A 65 -9.39 -17.09 13.37
C ARG A 65 -9.40 -18.27 12.39
N PRO A 66 -9.78 -18.04 11.12
CA PRO A 66 -9.89 -19.11 10.14
C PRO A 66 -8.53 -19.74 9.86
N GLU A 67 -8.51 -21.05 9.66
CA GLU A 67 -7.31 -21.80 9.28
C GLU A 67 -6.82 -21.41 7.88
N ASN A 68 -7.76 -21.15 6.96
CA ASN A 68 -7.48 -20.68 5.60
C ASN A 68 -8.05 -19.29 5.36
N VAL A 69 -7.20 -18.26 5.50
CA VAL A 69 -7.57 -16.85 5.30
C VAL A 69 -8.00 -16.56 3.85
N ARG A 70 -7.45 -17.26 2.86
CA ARG A 70 -7.81 -17.03 1.44
C ARG A 70 -9.24 -17.48 1.15
N GLU A 71 -9.62 -18.67 1.60
CA GLU A 71 -10.99 -19.16 1.45
C GLU A 71 -11.98 -18.28 2.21
N PHE A 72 -11.61 -17.88 3.43
CA PHE A 72 -12.39 -16.92 4.21
C PHE A 72 -12.60 -15.60 3.46
N ALA A 73 -11.55 -15.04 2.85
CA ALA A 73 -11.64 -13.84 2.03
C ALA A 73 -12.60 -14.01 0.85
N ALA A 74 -12.52 -15.14 0.14
CA ALA A 74 -13.41 -15.41 -0.98
C ALA A 74 -14.88 -15.44 -0.55
N GLY A 75 -15.18 -16.08 0.60
CA GLY A 75 -16.52 -16.07 1.19
C GLY A 75 -16.97 -14.67 1.62
N TYR A 76 -16.12 -13.97 2.37
CA TYR A 76 -16.40 -12.63 2.89
C TYR A 76 -16.71 -11.63 1.77
N PHE A 77 -15.83 -11.53 0.76
CA PHE A 77 -15.98 -10.56 -0.32
C PHE A 77 -17.03 -10.96 -1.37
N SER A 78 -17.51 -12.21 -1.37
CA SER A 78 -18.61 -12.66 -2.23
C SER A 78 -19.99 -12.48 -1.58
N ASP A 79 -20.06 -12.06 -0.31
CA ASP A 79 -21.32 -11.81 0.39
C ASP A 79 -22.09 -10.65 -0.26
N LYS A 80 -23.30 -10.93 -0.76
CA LYS A 80 -24.17 -9.96 -1.43
C LYS A 80 -24.66 -8.85 -0.49
N THR A 81 -24.64 -9.09 0.82
CA THR A 81 -25.05 -8.11 1.83
C THR A 81 -23.91 -7.19 2.28
N LEU A 82 -22.66 -7.52 1.92
CA LEU A 82 -21.49 -6.74 2.28
C LEU A 82 -21.56 -5.28 1.82
N PRO A 83 -21.98 -4.96 0.58
CA PRO A 83 -22.08 -3.57 0.13
C PRO A 83 -23.00 -2.72 1.00
N ASP A 84 -24.15 -3.27 1.40
CA ASP A 84 -25.12 -2.57 2.25
C ASP A 84 -24.54 -2.31 3.65
N ARG A 85 -23.88 -3.32 4.24
CA ARG A 85 -23.21 -3.20 5.54
C ARG A 85 -22.10 -2.16 5.52
N VAL A 86 -21.34 -2.09 4.43
CA VAL A 86 -20.28 -1.08 4.26
C VAL A 86 -20.89 0.31 4.06
N ALA A 87 -21.96 0.44 3.28
CA ALA A 87 -22.63 1.72 3.07
C ALA A 87 -23.15 2.34 4.38
N VAL A 88 -23.71 1.52 5.28
CA VAL A 88 -24.10 1.96 6.62
C VAL A 88 -22.90 2.50 7.41
N GLN A 89 -21.81 1.74 7.49
CA GLN A 89 -20.59 2.15 8.20
C GLN A 89 -19.98 3.43 7.63
N VAL A 90 -19.95 3.57 6.30
CA VAL A 90 -19.45 4.77 5.63
C VAL A 90 -20.27 6.00 6.02
N ASN A 91 -21.59 5.86 6.07
CA ASN A 91 -22.47 6.96 6.49
C ASN A 91 -22.20 7.36 7.94
N GLU A 92 -21.98 6.39 8.84
CA GLU A 92 -21.62 6.68 10.23
C GLU A 92 -20.27 7.41 10.35
N VAL A 93 -19.26 6.98 9.58
CA VAL A 93 -17.94 7.64 9.54
C VAL A 93 -18.07 9.08 9.04
N LYS A 94 -18.82 9.29 7.95
CA LYS A 94 -19.09 10.63 7.40
C LYS A 94 -19.81 11.52 8.42
N GLN A 95 -20.80 10.98 9.15
CA GLN A 95 -21.48 11.72 10.21
C GLN A 95 -20.54 12.10 11.36
N LYS A 96 -19.70 11.18 11.83
CA LYS A 96 -18.71 11.45 12.88
C LYS A 96 -17.72 12.54 12.45
N LEU A 97 -17.23 12.46 11.21
CA LEU A 97 -16.33 13.46 10.65
C LEU A 97 -16.99 14.85 10.58
N ASN A 98 -18.24 14.92 10.14
CA ASN A 98 -18.98 16.18 10.06
C ASN A 98 -19.23 16.80 11.45
N ARG A 99 -19.47 15.98 12.48
CA ARG A 99 -19.61 16.44 13.87
C ARG A 99 -18.30 17.00 14.42
N ALA A 100 -17.18 16.32 14.17
CA ALA A 100 -15.85 16.75 14.60
C ALA A 100 -15.42 18.08 13.95
N LYS A 101 -15.84 18.35 12.72
CA LYS A 101 -15.57 19.63 12.02
C LYS A 101 -16.38 20.82 12.53
N LYS A 102 -17.45 20.57 13.30
CA LYS A 102 -18.36 21.61 13.80
C LYS A 102 -18.02 22.05 15.24
N GLN A 103 -17.15 21.30 15.92
CA GLN A 103 -16.61 21.61 17.25
C GLN A 103 -15.30 22.40 17.10
#